data_AF-A0AAV4SZR4-F1
#
_entry.id   AF-A0AAV4SZR4-F1
#
_cell.length_a   1.000
_cell.length_b   1.000
_cell.length_c   1.000
_cell.angle_alpha   90.00
_cell.angle_beta   90.00
_cell.angle_gamma   90.00
#
_symmetry.space_group_name_H-M   'P 1'
#
loop_
_entity.id
_entity.type
_entity.pdbx_description
1 polymer ?
#
loop_
_entity_poly.entity_id
_entity_poly.type
_entity_poly.pdbx_seq_one_letter_code
_entity_poly.pdbx_strand_id
1 'polypeptide(L)'
;MFFKVVVCAFIGIVSVLALLTPWRKKYSRFDSDNKHSAFHVLLDAMDSILFVTSGKKNALHLYIMKYFKEKSKKFKQYPLFTHWLCGVRWVIIHKAEAVKELLKEKRIIEKSDFYDFFKPYLGSGLVTCGSSQWKKRRKLLAAGFHSSMLKGYLTVFNEHAQKLVEFLHEETGKEFTCVERPLPLCSLDILCESILGVKIGALQSEAEEYVSSLHRYLHPVVVLGKSDMLFS
;
A
#
# COMPACT_ATOMS: atom_id res chain seq x y z
N MET A 1 9.98 -39.41 -6.73
CA MET A 1 10.46 -38.01 -6.62
C MET A 1 9.48 -37.13 -5.85
N PHE A 2 8.19 -37.15 -6.20
CA PHE A 2 7.12 -36.39 -5.54
C PHE A 2 7.02 -36.59 -4.01
N PHE A 3 7.07 -37.83 -3.52
CA PHE A 3 6.97 -38.14 -2.08
C PHE A 3 8.08 -37.50 -1.24
N LYS A 4 9.33 -37.47 -1.75
CA LYS A 4 10.46 -36.86 -1.04
C LYS A 4 10.31 -35.34 -0.95
N VAL A 5 9.76 -34.70 -1.98
CA VAL A 5 9.50 -33.25 -1.99
C VAL A 5 8.41 -32.88 -0.98
N VAL A 6 7.33 -33.66 -0.92
CA VAL A 6 6.23 -33.44 0.03
C VAL A 6 6.71 -33.62 1.48
N VAL A 7 7.51 -34.66 1.76
CA VAL A 7 8.06 -34.90 3.09
C VAL A 7 9.04 -33.80 3.51
N CYS A 8 9.90 -33.32 2.61
CA CYS A 8 10.81 -32.20 2.90
C CYS A 8 10.05 -30.90 3.15
N ALA A 9 9.00 -30.61 2.37
CA ALA A 9 8.14 -29.45 2.59
C ALA A 9 7.43 -29.52 3.95
N PHE A 10 6.92 -30.70 4.32
CA PHE A 10 6.26 -30.92 5.60
C PHE A 10 7.21 -30.76 6.80
N ILE A 11 8.41 -31.35 6.73
CA ILE A 11 9.45 -31.20 7.75
C ILE A 11 9.89 -29.73 7.87
N GLY A 12 10.02 -29.02 6.74
CA GLY A 12 10.32 -27.59 6.72
C GLY A 12 9.25 -26.76 7.42
N ILE A 13 7.97 -27.00 7.11
CA ILE A 13 6.83 -26.32 7.75
C ILE A 13 6.81 -26.60 9.26
N VAL A 14 6.96 -27.86 9.68
CA VAL A 14 6.98 -28.23 11.11
C VAL A 14 8.15 -27.58 11.85
N SER A 15 9.33 -27.52 11.23
CA SER A 15 10.52 -26.89 11.81
C SER A 15 10.33 -25.38 11.98
N VAL A 16 9.74 -24.71 10.99
CA VAL A 16 9.40 -23.28 11.06
C VAL A 16 8.36 -23.02 12.16
N LEU A 17 7.33 -23.87 12.28
CA LEU A 17 6.31 -23.75 13.32
C LEU A 17 6.89 -23.97 14.74
N ALA A 18 7.84 -24.89 14.89
CA ALA A 18 8.54 -25.15 16.15
C ALA A 18 9.43 -23.97 16.58
N LEU A 19 10.01 -23.22 15.63
CA LEU A 19 10.81 -22.02 15.92
C LEU A 19 9.93 -20.78 16.18
N LEU A 20 8.80 -20.65 15.48
CA LEU A 20 7.88 -19.53 15.63
C LEU A 20 7.07 -19.59 16.93
N THR A 21 6.86 -20.77 17.51
CA THR A 21 6.04 -20.92 18.74
C THR A 21 6.67 -20.32 19.99
N PRO A 22 7.95 -20.56 20.34
CA PRO A 22 8.62 -19.86 21.43
C PRO A 22 8.72 -18.36 21.20
N TRP A 23 9.01 -17.96 19.95
CA TRP A 23 9.11 -16.55 19.56
C TRP A 23 7.76 -15.83 19.74
N ARG A 24 6.66 -16.45 19.31
CA ARG A 24 5.30 -15.93 19.52
C ARG A 24 4.94 -15.85 21.01
N LYS A 25 5.28 -16.88 21.80
CA LYS A 25 5.06 -16.89 23.26
C LYS A 25 5.86 -15.80 24.00
N LYS A 26 6.98 -15.34 23.45
CA LYS A 26 7.75 -14.21 23.99
C LYS A 26 7.05 -12.87 23.76
N TYR A 27 6.39 -12.68 22.61
CA TYR A 27 5.74 -11.42 22.23
C TYR A 27 4.21 -11.41 22.45
N SER A 28 3.64 -12.50 22.95
CA SER A 28 2.22 -12.69 23.24
C SER A 28 1.66 -11.82 24.36
N ARG A 29 2.51 -11.21 25.19
CA ARG A 29 2.09 -10.35 26.31
C ARG A 29 1.25 -9.14 25.88
N PHE A 30 1.27 -8.83 24.57
CA PHE A 30 0.54 -7.73 23.96
C PHE A 30 -0.65 -8.17 23.10
N ASP A 31 -0.93 -9.48 23.03
CA ASP A 31 -2.06 -10.00 22.27
C ASP A 31 -3.34 -9.96 23.12
N SER A 32 -4.43 -9.46 22.54
CA SER A 32 -5.74 -9.38 23.20
C SER A 32 -6.43 -10.74 23.35
N ASP A 33 -5.99 -11.75 22.60
CA ASP A 33 -6.48 -13.14 22.66
C ASP A 33 -5.33 -14.06 23.07
N ASN A 34 -5.46 -14.75 24.20
CA ASN A 34 -4.39 -15.54 24.83
C ASN A 34 -4.12 -16.90 24.14
N LYS A 35 -4.24 -16.96 22.80
CA LYS A 35 -4.24 -18.20 22.01
C LYS A 35 -2.91 -18.38 21.27
N HIS A 36 -1.97 -19.11 21.91
CA HIS A 36 -0.55 -19.18 21.49
C HIS A 36 -0.07 -20.58 21.08
N SER A 37 -1.00 -21.53 20.88
CA SER A 37 -0.63 -22.89 20.48
C SER A 37 -0.02 -22.91 19.07
N ALA A 38 0.85 -23.89 18.80
CA ALA A 38 1.40 -24.17 17.46
C ALA A 38 0.30 -24.28 16.40
N PHE A 39 -0.87 -24.79 16.79
CA PHE A 39 -2.06 -24.85 15.96
C PHE A 39 -2.56 -23.48 15.50
N HIS A 40 -2.52 -22.45 16.36
CA HIS A 40 -2.90 -21.09 15.99
C HIS A 40 -1.87 -20.41 15.08
N VAL A 41 -0.58 -20.74 15.22
CA VAL A 41 0.46 -20.29 14.27
C VAL A 41 0.23 -20.91 12.90
N LEU A 42 -0.07 -22.20 12.87
CA LEU A 42 -0.41 -22.90 11.64
C LEU A 42 -1.69 -22.33 11.02
N LEU A 43 -2.75 -22.10 11.81
CA LEU A 43 -3.98 -21.49 11.33
C LEU A 43 -3.77 -20.07 10.80
N ASP A 44 -2.98 -19.22 11.47
CA ASP A 44 -2.68 -17.89 10.95
C ASP A 44 -1.84 -17.94 9.67
N ALA A 45 -0.91 -18.91 9.57
CA ALA A 45 -0.15 -19.15 8.35
C ALA A 45 -1.04 -19.68 7.23
N MET A 46 -1.99 -20.57 7.53
CA MET A 46 -3.00 -21.06 6.59
C MET A 46 -3.98 -19.95 6.21
N ASP A 47 -4.39 -19.07 7.12
CA ASP A 47 -5.20 -17.89 6.86
C ASP A 47 -4.42 -16.87 6.03
N SER A 48 -3.11 -16.70 6.26
CA SER A 48 -2.23 -15.85 5.44
C SER A 48 -2.08 -16.44 4.03
N ILE A 49 -1.89 -17.76 3.93
CA ILE A 49 -1.79 -18.46 2.65
C ILE A 49 -3.14 -18.42 1.93
N LEU A 50 -4.26 -18.68 2.61
CA LEU A 50 -5.60 -18.57 2.07
C LEU A 50 -5.89 -17.11 1.69
N PHE A 51 -5.46 -16.14 2.47
CA PHE A 51 -5.55 -14.71 2.14
C PHE A 51 -4.79 -14.37 0.85
N VAL A 52 -3.59 -14.92 0.68
CA VAL A 52 -2.76 -14.74 -0.53
C VAL A 52 -3.28 -15.56 -1.72
N THR A 53 -3.83 -16.76 -1.50
CA THR A 53 -4.16 -17.76 -2.55
C THR A 53 -5.64 -17.85 -2.88
N SER A 54 -6.54 -17.57 -1.94
CA SER A 54 -8.00 -17.49 -2.12
C SER A 54 -8.43 -16.21 -2.84
N GLY A 55 -7.48 -15.43 -3.35
CA GLY A 55 -7.74 -14.36 -4.28
C GLY A 55 -8.46 -14.91 -5.52
N LYS A 56 -9.79 -14.69 -5.56
CA LYS A 56 -10.31 -13.92 -6.69
C LYS A 56 -9.38 -12.69 -6.75
N LYS A 57 -8.50 -12.62 -7.76
CA LYS A 57 -7.28 -11.78 -7.83
C LYS A 57 -7.54 -10.25 -7.67
N ASN A 58 -8.79 -9.90 -7.41
CA ASN A 58 -9.50 -8.68 -7.80
C ASN A 58 -10.02 -7.92 -6.56
N ALA A 59 -9.91 -8.51 -5.37
CA ALA A 59 -10.55 -7.99 -4.16
C ALA A 59 -9.68 -8.10 -2.89
N LEU A 60 -8.38 -8.36 -3.00
CA LEU A 60 -7.53 -8.53 -1.81
C LEU A 60 -7.59 -7.29 -0.90
N HIS A 61 -7.42 -6.09 -1.47
CA HIS A 61 -7.59 -4.84 -0.72
C HIS A 61 -8.98 -4.69 -0.07
N LEU A 62 -10.06 -5.06 -0.77
CA LEU A 62 -11.42 -5.05 -0.21
C LEU A 62 -11.58 -6.07 0.92
N TYR A 63 -10.99 -7.25 0.76
CA TYR A 63 -10.98 -8.28 1.79
C TYR A 63 -10.20 -7.80 3.02
N ILE A 64 -9.02 -7.21 2.84
CA ILE A 64 -8.24 -6.57 3.91
C ILE A 64 -9.08 -5.52 4.63
N MET A 65 -9.72 -4.62 3.89
CA MET A 65 -10.55 -3.56 4.48
C MET A 65 -11.76 -4.14 5.23
N LYS A 66 -12.44 -5.15 4.67
CA LYS A 66 -13.54 -5.86 5.35
C LYS A 66 -13.06 -6.55 6.62
N TYR A 67 -11.93 -7.26 6.55
CA TYR A 67 -11.30 -7.94 7.67
C TYR A 67 -11.00 -6.97 8.82
N PHE A 68 -10.30 -5.86 8.53
CA PHE A 68 -9.99 -4.86 9.55
C PHE A 68 -11.25 -4.18 10.10
N LYS A 69 -12.27 -3.95 9.26
CA LYS A 69 -13.57 -3.41 9.70
C LYS A 69 -14.26 -4.35 10.70
N GLU A 70 -14.30 -5.64 10.42
CA GLU A 70 -14.91 -6.65 11.31
C GLU A 70 -14.14 -6.81 12.61
N LYS A 71 -12.80 -6.88 12.55
CA LYS A 71 -11.95 -6.94 13.75
C LYS A 71 -12.07 -5.68 14.61
N SER A 72 -12.09 -4.50 13.98
CA SER A 72 -12.31 -3.22 14.66
C SER A 72 -13.67 -3.19 15.40
N LYS A 73 -14.73 -3.75 14.80
CA LYS A 73 -16.03 -3.93 15.48
C LYS A 73 -15.94 -4.89 16.66
N LYS A 74 -15.28 -6.04 16.49
CA LYS A 74 -15.13 -7.05 17.57
C LYS A 74 -14.36 -6.50 18.77
N PHE A 75 -13.29 -5.75 18.52
CA PHE A 75 -12.41 -5.19 19.56
C PHE A 75 -12.75 -3.74 19.91
N LYS A 76 -13.98 -3.27 19.64
CA LYS A 76 -14.42 -1.88 19.86
C LYS A 76 -14.17 -1.36 21.28
N GLN A 77 -14.13 -2.23 22.29
CA GLN A 77 -13.82 -1.83 23.67
C GLN A 77 -12.35 -1.41 23.86
N TYR A 78 -11.42 -2.00 23.11
CA TYR A 78 -9.99 -1.71 23.21
C TYR A 78 -9.55 -0.63 22.20
N PRO A 79 -8.49 0.13 22.49
CA PRO A 79 -7.94 1.13 21.56
C PRO A 79 -7.10 0.54 20.42
N LEU A 80 -6.59 -0.67 20.63
CA LEU A 80 -5.70 -1.38 19.73
C LEU A 80 -5.98 -2.88 19.79
N PHE A 81 -5.63 -3.58 18.72
CA PHE A 81 -5.58 -5.04 18.67
C PHE A 81 -4.38 -5.49 17.85
N THR A 82 -4.00 -6.76 17.99
CA THR A 82 -2.89 -7.35 17.24
C THR A 82 -3.42 -8.34 16.20
N HIS A 83 -2.69 -8.42 15.08
CA HIS A 83 -2.93 -9.43 14.06
C HIS A 83 -1.59 -9.99 13.58
N TRP A 84 -1.53 -11.29 13.39
CA TRP A 84 -0.34 -11.98 12.90
C TRP A 84 -0.53 -12.27 11.42
N LEU A 85 0.39 -11.77 10.59
CA LEU A 85 0.38 -11.99 9.15
C LEU A 85 1.79 -12.37 8.70
N CYS A 86 1.92 -13.51 8.03
CA CYS A 86 3.21 -14.03 7.54
C CYS A 86 4.32 -14.07 8.61
N GLY A 87 3.96 -14.43 9.84
CA GLY A 87 4.91 -14.48 10.97
C GLY A 87 5.34 -13.12 11.51
N VAL A 88 4.81 -12.01 10.99
CA VAL A 88 5.02 -10.65 11.52
C VAL A 88 3.79 -10.22 12.32
N ARG A 89 4.02 -9.58 13.48
CA ARG A 89 2.94 -9.03 14.31
C ARG A 89 2.64 -7.60 13.88
N TRP A 90 1.40 -7.37 13.47
CA TRP A 90 0.86 -6.07 13.15
C TRP A 90 0.04 -5.57 14.34
N VAL A 91 0.42 -4.40 14.85
CA VAL A 91 -0.38 -3.70 15.87
C VAL A 91 -1.29 -2.73 15.14
N ILE A 92 -2.59 -2.97 15.21
CA ILE A 92 -3.60 -2.15 14.55
C ILE A 92 -4.22 -1.22 15.58
N ILE A 93 -4.10 0.08 15.32
CA ILE A 93 -4.71 1.14 16.12
C ILE A 93 -5.91 1.66 15.35
N HIS A 94 -7.10 1.59 15.94
CA HIS A 94 -8.35 1.87 15.23
C HIS A 94 -9.25 2.89 15.94
N LYS A 95 -8.88 3.34 17.16
CA LYS A 95 -9.54 4.45 17.85
C LYS A 95 -8.81 5.77 17.62
N ALA A 96 -9.55 6.84 17.38
CA ALA A 96 -9.00 8.17 17.08
C ALA A 96 -8.13 8.71 18.24
N GLU A 97 -8.54 8.47 19.49
CA GLU A 97 -7.83 8.93 20.68
C GLU A 97 -6.45 8.27 20.79
N ALA A 98 -6.37 6.97 20.48
CA ALA A 98 -5.12 6.21 20.50
C ALA A 98 -4.18 6.63 19.36
N VAL A 99 -4.74 6.86 18.16
CA VAL A 99 -3.96 7.42 17.04
C VAL A 99 -3.40 8.80 17.39
N LYS A 100 -4.20 9.66 18.04
CA LYS A 100 -3.77 10.99 18.48
C LYS A 100 -2.59 10.92 19.44
N GLU A 101 -2.65 10.07 20.45
CA GLU A 101 -1.54 9.91 21.40
C GLU A 101 -0.29 9.35 20.72
N LEU A 102 -0.45 8.38 19.80
CA LEU A 102 0.67 7.85 19.02
C LEU A 102 1.34 8.93 18.16
N LEU A 103 0.56 9.76 17.46
CA LEU A 103 1.07 10.80 16.56
C LEU A 103 1.78 11.95 17.30
N LYS A 104 1.52 12.15 18.60
CA LYS A 104 2.25 13.11 19.44
C LYS A 104 3.64 12.60 19.83
N GLU A 105 3.81 11.28 19.87
CA GLU A 105 5.02 10.64 20.38
C GLU A 105 6.18 10.79 19.40
N LYS A 106 7.28 11.42 19.86
CA LYS A 106 8.46 11.67 19.03
C LYS A 106 9.41 10.49 18.95
N ARG A 107 9.22 9.47 19.79
CA ARG A 107 10.01 8.23 19.75
C ARG A 107 9.64 7.32 18.57
N ILE A 108 8.42 7.44 18.04
CA ILE A 108 7.89 6.59 16.95
C ILE A 108 7.82 7.40 15.65
N ILE A 109 8.92 8.07 15.30
CA ILE A 109 9.03 8.84 14.04
C ILE A 109 9.65 7.99 12.93
N GLU A 110 10.40 6.95 13.29
CA GLU A 110 11.02 6.06 12.30
C GLU A 110 9.96 5.26 11.55
N LYS A 111 10.22 5.10 10.25
CA LYS A 111 9.34 4.37 9.35
C LYS A 111 9.52 2.87 9.57
N SER A 112 8.44 2.13 9.35
CA SER A 112 8.47 0.66 9.38
C SER A 112 9.42 0.12 8.31
N ASP A 113 10.01 -1.06 8.55
CA ASP A 113 10.77 -1.83 7.57
C ASP A 113 9.95 -2.13 6.30
N PHE A 114 8.62 -2.01 6.35
CA PHE A 114 7.76 -2.03 5.18
C PHE A 114 8.20 -1.02 4.09
N TYR A 115 8.74 0.13 4.49
CA TYR A 115 9.24 1.14 3.54
C TYR A 115 10.51 0.68 2.80
N ASP A 116 11.20 -0.35 3.29
CA ASP A 116 12.40 -0.90 2.65
C ASP A 116 12.07 -1.62 1.35
N PHE A 117 10.85 -2.11 1.21
CA PHE A 117 10.32 -2.63 -0.05
C PHE A 117 10.43 -1.60 -1.19
N PHE A 118 10.29 -0.30 -0.88
CA PHE A 118 10.35 0.78 -1.86
C PHE A 118 11.77 1.33 -2.08
N LYS A 119 12.75 0.98 -1.22
CA LYS A 119 14.13 1.51 -1.32
C LYS A 119 14.83 1.18 -2.64
N PRO A 120 14.70 -0.03 -3.24
CA PRO A 120 15.36 -0.32 -4.52
C PRO A 120 14.94 0.61 -5.66
N TYR A 121 13.74 1.18 -5.57
CA TYR A 121 13.14 1.97 -6.66
C TYR A 121 13.13 3.47 -6.36
N LEU A 122 12.82 3.88 -5.14
CA LEU A 122 12.78 5.29 -4.72
C LEU A 122 14.11 5.76 -4.11
N GLY A 123 15.10 4.88 -4.02
CA GLY A 123 16.36 5.13 -3.33
C GLY A 123 16.13 5.55 -1.87
N SER A 124 16.98 6.45 -1.37
CA SER A 124 16.77 7.16 -0.11
C SER A 124 16.02 8.48 -0.33
N GLY A 125 14.83 8.43 -0.94
CA GLY A 125 13.95 9.56 -1.20
C GLY A 125 13.09 9.97 -0.01
N LEU A 126 12.14 10.91 -0.19
CA LEU A 126 11.29 11.40 0.90
C LEU A 126 10.48 10.26 1.56
N VAL A 127 9.98 9.31 0.78
CA VAL A 127 9.15 8.21 1.26
C VAL A 127 9.97 7.18 2.05
N THR A 128 11.25 6.98 1.73
CA THR A 128 12.06 5.86 2.25
C THR A 128 13.21 6.28 3.17
N CYS A 129 13.60 7.56 3.19
CA CYS A 129 14.67 8.05 4.06
C CYS A 129 14.26 8.07 5.54
N GLY A 130 15.25 7.96 6.43
CA GLY A 130 15.08 8.01 7.88
C GLY A 130 14.63 9.38 8.40
N SER A 131 14.21 9.44 9.66
CA SER A 131 13.51 10.59 10.25
C SER A 131 14.23 11.94 10.10
N SER A 132 15.55 11.97 10.29
CA SER A 132 16.36 13.20 10.25
C SER A 132 16.47 13.77 8.83
N GLN A 133 16.72 12.91 7.84
CA GLN A 133 16.77 13.28 6.42
C GLN A 133 15.39 13.70 5.92
N TRP A 134 14.34 12.98 6.35
CA TRP A 134 12.97 13.29 6.00
C TRP A 134 12.57 14.69 6.47
N LYS A 135 12.87 15.06 7.73
CA LYS A 135 12.57 16.40 8.27
C LYS A 135 13.22 17.51 7.44
N LYS A 136 14.51 17.36 7.09
CA LYS A 136 15.23 18.34 6.27
C LYS A 136 14.63 18.48 4.88
N ARG A 137 14.42 17.37 4.16
CA ARG A 137 13.88 17.36 2.80
C ARG A 137 12.43 17.84 2.75
N ARG A 138 11.59 17.45 3.71
CA ARG A 138 10.19 17.91 3.80
C ARG A 138 10.11 19.41 4.01
N LYS A 139 10.99 20.00 4.83
CA LYS A 139 11.01 21.45 5.04
C LYS A 139 11.29 22.21 3.74
N LEU A 140 12.24 21.72 2.93
CA LEU A 140 12.56 22.30 1.62
C LEU A 140 11.38 22.16 0.65
N LEU A 141 10.81 20.95 0.53
CA LEU A 141 9.71 20.68 -0.40
C LEU A 141 8.42 21.41 -0.02
N ALA A 142 8.13 21.58 1.27
CA ALA A 142 6.90 22.20 1.75
C ALA A 142 6.71 23.64 1.24
N ALA A 143 7.80 24.36 0.94
CA ALA A 143 7.73 25.69 0.34
C ALA A 143 7.03 25.67 -1.03
N GLY A 144 7.26 24.63 -1.84
CA GLY A 144 6.62 24.44 -3.16
C GLY A 144 5.13 24.10 -3.09
N PHE A 145 4.63 23.71 -1.91
CA PHE A 145 3.21 23.43 -1.63
C PHE A 145 2.53 24.54 -0.83
N HIS A 146 3.19 25.68 -0.65
CA HIS A 146 2.56 26.85 -0.04
C HIS A 146 1.47 27.40 -0.97
N SER A 147 0.39 27.96 -0.41
CA SER A 147 -0.79 28.38 -1.18
C SER A 147 -0.47 29.39 -2.28
N SER A 148 0.54 30.24 -2.09
CA SER A 148 1.04 31.16 -3.12
C SER A 148 1.60 30.43 -4.35
N MET A 149 2.34 29.34 -4.14
CA MET A 149 2.90 28.52 -5.22
C MET A 149 1.80 27.75 -5.95
N LEU A 150 0.85 27.19 -5.20
CA LEU A 150 -0.29 26.45 -5.78
C LEU A 150 -1.12 27.32 -6.72
N LYS A 151 -1.29 28.62 -6.42
CA LYS A 151 -1.94 29.57 -7.33
C LYS A 151 -1.20 29.70 -8.66
N GLY A 152 0.12 29.62 -8.65
CA GLY A 152 0.94 29.62 -9.86
C GLY A 152 0.73 28.38 -10.75
N TYR A 153 0.39 27.24 -10.15
CA TYR A 153 0.14 25.99 -10.89
C TYR A 153 -1.27 25.90 -11.47
N LEU A 154 -2.19 26.81 -11.12
CA LEU A 154 -3.58 26.76 -11.60
C LEU A 154 -3.68 26.81 -13.12
N THR A 155 -2.80 27.55 -13.79
CA THR A 155 -2.75 27.58 -15.26
C THR A 155 -2.46 26.20 -15.83
N VAL A 156 -1.43 25.53 -15.31
CA VAL A 156 -1.06 24.15 -15.69
C VAL A 156 -2.19 23.17 -15.40
N PHE A 157 -2.84 23.30 -14.24
CA PHE A 157 -3.95 22.42 -13.86
C PHE A 157 -5.13 22.58 -14.81
N ASN A 158 -5.48 23.82 -15.18
CA ASN A 158 -6.58 24.11 -16.09
C ASN A 158 -6.28 23.63 -17.51
N GLU A 159 -5.05 23.82 -18.01
CA GLU A 159 -4.63 23.31 -19.33
C GLU A 159 -4.81 21.79 -19.43
N HIS A 160 -4.30 21.03 -18.46
CA HIS A 160 -4.44 19.56 -18.48
C HIS A 160 -5.85 19.08 -18.15
N ALA A 161 -6.61 19.82 -17.33
CA ALA A 161 -8.01 19.52 -17.08
C ALA A 161 -8.86 19.68 -18.35
N GLN A 162 -8.61 20.70 -19.16
CA GLN A 162 -9.29 20.87 -20.46
C GLN A 162 -9.00 19.70 -21.40
N LYS A 163 -7.73 19.28 -21.52
CA LYS A 163 -7.35 18.09 -22.30
C LYS A 163 -8.04 16.81 -21.82
N LEU A 164 -8.18 16.65 -20.50
CA LEU A 164 -8.91 15.52 -19.93
C LEU A 164 -10.41 15.60 -20.26
N VAL A 165 -11.01 16.79 -20.23
CA VAL A 165 -12.41 16.98 -20.62
C VAL A 165 -12.61 16.66 -22.10
N GLU A 166 -11.70 17.07 -22.98
CA GLU A 166 -11.72 16.73 -24.41
C GLU A 166 -11.67 15.21 -24.61
N PHE A 167 -10.73 14.52 -23.94
CA PHE A 167 -10.65 13.06 -23.97
C PHE A 167 -11.95 12.40 -23.50
N LEU A 168 -12.52 12.87 -22.38
CA LEU A 168 -13.77 12.31 -21.85
C LEU A 168 -14.97 12.65 -22.74
N HIS A 169 -14.94 13.77 -23.47
CA HIS A 169 -15.99 14.15 -24.40
C HIS A 169 -16.09 13.14 -25.55
N GLU A 170 -14.96 12.66 -26.07
CA GLU A 170 -14.92 11.62 -27.11
C GLU A 170 -15.49 10.27 -26.63
N GLU A 171 -15.52 10.05 -25.32
CA GLU A 171 -16.09 8.85 -24.70
C GLU A 171 -17.61 8.94 -24.46
N THR A 172 -18.25 10.12 -24.64
CA THR A 172 -19.66 10.38 -24.26
C THR A 172 -20.73 9.62 -25.05
N GLY A 173 -20.35 8.80 -26.03
CA GLY A 173 -21.26 7.91 -26.76
C GLY A 173 -21.18 6.43 -26.34
N LYS A 174 -20.29 6.08 -25.39
CA LYS A 174 -20.06 4.68 -24.98
C LYS A 174 -20.95 4.31 -23.81
N GLU A 175 -21.35 3.03 -23.74
CA GLU A 175 -22.09 2.47 -22.59
C GLU A 175 -21.24 2.49 -21.30
N PHE A 176 -19.92 2.34 -21.45
CA PHE A 176 -18.96 2.35 -20.35
C PHE A 176 -17.69 3.12 -20.72
N THR A 177 -17.16 3.91 -19.78
CA THR A 177 -15.91 4.65 -19.93
C THR A 177 -14.98 4.32 -18.78
N CYS A 178 -13.82 3.72 -19.09
CA CYS A 178 -12.81 3.38 -18.09
C CYS A 178 -11.93 4.60 -17.75
N VAL A 179 -12.18 5.22 -16.60
CA VAL A 179 -11.43 6.42 -16.15
C VAL A 179 -10.11 6.09 -15.43
N GLU A 180 -9.86 4.81 -15.12
CA GLU A 180 -8.70 4.39 -14.32
C GLU A 180 -7.35 4.69 -14.97
N ARG A 181 -7.29 4.73 -16.31
CA ARG A 181 -6.09 5.05 -17.06
C ARG A 181 -5.93 6.56 -17.31
N PRO A 182 -6.94 7.29 -17.85
CA PRO A 182 -6.76 8.71 -18.17
C PRO A 182 -6.52 9.60 -16.93
N LEU A 183 -7.11 9.30 -15.77
CA LEU A 183 -6.96 10.13 -14.57
C LEU A 183 -5.52 10.16 -14.02
N PRO A 184 -4.84 9.01 -13.80
CA PRO A 184 -3.42 9.03 -13.41
C PRO A 184 -2.50 9.65 -14.45
N LEU A 185 -2.80 9.51 -15.76
CA LEU A 185 -1.98 10.10 -16.83
C LEU A 185 -2.07 11.63 -16.82
N CYS A 186 -3.28 12.18 -16.75
CA CYS A 186 -3.49 13.62 -16.56
C CYS A 186 -2.80 14.13 -15.28
N SER A 187 -2.90 13.38 -14.19
CA SER A 187 -2.22 13.72 -12.93
C SER A 187 -0.69 13.72 -13.08
N LEU A 188 -0.14 12.82 -13.88
CA LEU A 188 1.29 12.73 -14.16
C LEU A 188 1.77 13.91 -15.01
N ASP A 189 1.00 14.29 -16.03
CA ASP A 189 1.26 15.48 -16.84
C ASP A 189 1.28 16.75 -15.99
N ILE A 190 0.26 16.93 -15.15
CA ILE A 190 0.18 18.04 -14.18
C ILE A 190 1.40 18.05 -13.26
N LEU A 191 1.78 16.89 -12.72
CA LEU A 191 2.89 16.78 -11.78
C LEU A 191 4.23 17.11 -12.44
N CYS A 192 4.49 16.56 -13.62
CA CYS A 192 5.73 16.79 -14.36
C CYS A 192 5.85 18.25 -14.81
N GLU A 193 4.77 18.86 -15.29
CA GLU A 193 4.82 20.26 -15.70
C GLU A 193 4.93 21.20 -14.50
N SER A 194 4.18 20.96 -13.42
CA SER A 194 4.19 21.85 -12.24
C SER A 194 5.49 21.76 -11.44
N ILE A 195 6.09 20.56 -11.32
CA ILE A 195 7.27 20.34 -10.48
C ILE A 195 8.57 20.40 -11.29
N LEU A 196 8.58 19.80 -12.48
CA LEU A 196 9.79 19.66 -13.31
C LEU A 196 9.84 20.70 -14.44
N GLY A 197 8.73 21.38 -14.75
CA GLY A 197 8.65 22.32 -15.87
C GLY A 197 8.67 21.63 -17.23
N VAL A 198 8.35 20.33 -17.29
CA VAL A 198 8.42 19.53 -18.52
C VAL A 198 7.04 19.02 -18.90
N LYS A 199 6.64 19.27 -20.16
CA LYS A 199 5.46 18.68 -20.78
C LYS A 199 5.83 17.30 -21.33
N ILE A 200 5.24 16.24 -20.77
CA ILE A 200 5.54 14.85 -21.18
C ILE A 200 4.47 14.25 -22.11
N GLY A 201 3.24 14.78 -22.11
CA GLY A 201 2.16 14.32 -22.99
C GLY A 201 1.67 12.90 -22.67
N ALA A 202 1.62 12.53 -21.39
CA ALA A 202 1.28 11.17 -20.96
C ALA A 202 -0.17 10.80 -21.32
N LEU A 203 -1.13 11.72 -21.20
CA LEU A 203 -2.53 11.49 -21.60
C LEU A 203 -2.67 11.26 -23.11
N GLN A 204 -1.87 11.96 -23.93
CA GLN A 204 -1.84 11.84 -25.38
C GLN A 204 -1.01 10.63 -25.88
N SER A 205 -0.53 9.78 -24.97
CA SER A 205 0.34 8.63 -25.27
C SER A 205 1.70 9.02 -25.86
N GLU A 206 2.22 10.21 -25.57
CA GLU A 206 3.57 10.64 -25.98
C GLU A 206 4.67 10.10 -25.05
N ALA A 207 4.30 9.65 -23.83
CA ALA A 207 5.20 9.15 -22.81
C ALA A 207 4.99 7.66 -22.47
N GLU A 208 4.67 6.81 -23.46
CA GLU A 208 4.35 5.40 -23.23
C GLU A 208 5.45 4.61 -22.48
N GLU A 209 6.71 4.84 -22.81
CA GLU A 209 7.83 4.13 -22.17
C GLU A 209 7.92 4.46 -20.66
N TYR A 210 7.75 5.74 -20.33
CA TYR A 210 7.76 6.21 -18.94
C TYR A 210 6.55 5.66 -18.15
N VAL A 211 5.36 5.73 -18.75
CA VAL A 211 4.12 5.21 -18.18
C VAL A 211 4.19 3.69 -17.98
N SER A 212 4.72 2.95 -18.95
CA SER A 212 4.90 1.50 -18.89
C SER A 212 5.87 1.10 -17.79
N SER A 213 6.98 1.85 -17.64
CA SER A 213 7.96 1.66 -16.57
C SER A 213 7.34 1.88 -15.19
N LEU A 214 6.57 2.96 -15.01
CA LEU A 214 5.83 3.23 -13.78
C LEU A 214 4.80 2.15 -13.47
N HIS A 215 4.05 1.71 -14.48
CA HIS A 215 3.07 0.64 -14.32
C HIS A 215 3.75 -0.67 -13.90
N ARG A 216 4.87 -1.06 -14.54
CA ARG A 216 5.65 -2.24 -14.18
C ARG A 216 6.20 -2.15 -12.75
N TYR A 217 6.64 -0.96 -12.33
CA TYR A 217 7.09 -0.71 -10.96
C TYR A 217 5.96 -0.84 -9.94
N LEU A 218 4.81 -0.23 -10.22
CA LEU A 218 3.65 -0.28 -9.33
C LEU A 218 2.90 -1.61 -9.41
N HIS A 219 3.14 -2.43 -10.43
CA HIS A 219 2.43 -3.69 -10.67
C HIS A 219 2.41 -4.62 -9.45
N PRO A 220 3.50 -4.88 -8.69
CA PRO A 220 3.42 -5.70 -7.48
C PRO A 220 2.51 -5.11 -6.38
N VAL A 221 2.36 -3.78 -6.33
CA VAL A 221 1.49 -3.06 -5.38
C VAL A 221 0.06 -2.98 -5.92
N VAL A 222 -0.09 -2.77 -7.22
CA VAL A 222 -1.35 -2.57 -7.94
C VAL A 222 -2.05 -3.90 -8.24
N VAL A 223 -1.34 -5.00 -8.47
CA VAL A 223 -1.93 -6.34 -8.62
C VAL A 223 -2.54 -6.85 -7.31
N LEU A 224 -2.11 -6.33 -6.17
CA LEU A 224 -2.82 -6.53 -4.90
C LEU A 224 -4.14 -5.73 -4.82
N GLY A 225 -4.36 -4.82 -5.78
CA GLY A 225 -5.48 -3.87 -5.84
C GLY A 225 -6.38 -3.96 -7.09
N LYS A 226 -5.90 -4.45 -8.23
CA LYS A 226 -6.59 -4.45 -9.52
C LYS A 226 -6.67 -5.85 -10.11
N SER A 227 -7.88 -6.35 -10.25
CA SER A 227 -8.31 -7.03 -11.47
C SER A 227 -9.84 -6.93 -11.53
N ASP A 228 -10.41 -6.90 -12.73
CA ASP A 228 -11.81 -6.58 -13.09
C ASP A 228 -12.18 -5.10 -13.27
N MET A 229 -11.45 -4.43 -14.16
CA MET A 229 -12.09 -3.38 -14.99
C MET A 229 -11.75 -3.52 -16.48
N LEU A 230 -11.28 -4.70 -16.91
CA LEU A 230 -10.89 -4.96 -18.30
C LEU A 230 -11.65 -6.13 -18.97
N PHE A 231 -12.65 -6.70 -18.31
CA PHE A 231 -13.56 -7.66 -18.96
C PHE A 231 -14.98 -7.51 -18.40
N SER A 232 -15.65 -6.45 -18.83
CA SER A 232 -17.06 -6.46 -19.22
C SER A 232 -17.35 -5.24 -20.06
#